data_AF-A0A949S1E3-F1
#
_entry.id   AF-A0A949S1E3-F1
#
_cell.length_a   1.000
_cell.length_b   1.000
_cell.length_c   1.000
_cell.angle_alpha   90.00
_cell.angle_beta   90.00
_cell.angle_gamma   90.00
#
_symmetry.space_group_name_H-M   'P 1'
#
loop_
_entity.id
_entity.type
_entity.pdbx_description
1 polymer ?
#
loop_
_entity_poly.entity_id
_entity_poly.type
_entity_poly.pdbx_seq_one_letter_code
_entity_poly.pdbx_strand_id
1 'polypeptide(L)' 'MHVAPLLEMSGEWSDFLSRGLSDEEVEKFRFHERTGRPLGTNSFIARLENVLGRMLNKQKPGPKVLQKNRNLRN' A
#
# COMPACT_ATOMS: atom_id res chain seq x y z
N MET A 1 -6.57 -12.40 -25.85
CA MET A 1 -6.44 -11.90 -24.45
C MET A 1 -6.54 -13.09 -23.52
N HIS A 2 -5.55 -13.30 -22.65
CA HIS A 2 -5.56 -14.43 -21.71
C HIS A 2 -6.20 -13.97 -20.40
N VAL A 3 -7.48 -14.30 -20.19
CA VAL A 3 -8.24 -13.92 -18.98
C VAL A 3 -8.25 -15.02 -17.91
N ALA A 4 -7.76 -16.22 -18.24
CA ALA A 4 -7.80 -17.39 -17.36
C ALA A 4 -7.28 -17.14 -15.92
N PRO A 5 -6.14 -16.45 -15.70
CA PRO A 5 -5.65 -16.23 -14.33
C PRO A 5 -6.60 -15.39 -13.47
N LEU A 6 -7.28 -14.41 -14.08
CA LEU A 6 -8.23 -13.53 -13.41
C LEU A 6 -9.55 -14.26 -13.12
N LEU A 7 -10.00 -15.11 -14.05
CA LEU A 7 -11.18 -15.97 -13.84
C LEU A 7 -10.95 -17.01 -12.75
N GLU A 8 -9.75 -17.59 -12.66
CA GLU A 8 -9.39 -18.52 -11.58
C GLU A 8 -9.41 -17.86 -10.19
N MET A 9 -9.05 -16.58 -10.10
CA MET A 9 -9.05 -15.83 -8.85
C MET A 9 -10.45 -15.33 -8.45
N SER A 10 -11.23 -14.86 -9.42
CA SER A 10 -12.47 -14.12 -9.16
C SER A 10 -13.74 -14.95 -9.39
N GLY A 11 -13.64 -16.05 -10.14
CA GLY A 11 -14.78 -16.82 -10.62
C GLY A 11 -15.62 -16.02 -11.62
N GLU A 12 -16.94 -16.09 -11.47
CA GLU A 12 -17.88 -15.31 -12.27
C GLU A 12 -17.88 -13.83 -11.87
N TRP A 13 -17.53 -12.97 -12.84
CA TRP A 13 -17.38 -11.53 -12.62
C TRP A 13 -18.67 -10.83 -12.19
N SER A 14 -19.83 -11.25 -12.72
CA SER A 14 -21.13 -10.69 -12.34
C SER A 14 -21.42 -10.86 -10.85
N ASP A 15 -21.12 -12.06 -10.34
CA ASP A 15 -21.37 -12.43 -8.96
C ASP A 15 -20.38 -11.75 -8.03
N PHE A 16 -19.12 -11.62 -8.45
CA PHE A 16 -18.11 -10.88 -7.70
C PHE A 16 -18.48 -9.39 -7.57
N LEU A 17 -18.86 -8.73 -8.68
CA LEU A 17 -19.16 -7.30 -8.69
C LEU A 17 -20.49 -6.97 -7.97
N SER A 18 -21.47 -7.86 -7.99
CA SER A 18 -22.77 -7.64 -7.33
C SER A 18 -22.68 -7.61 -5.80
N ARG A 19 -21.64 -8.21 -5.20
CA ARG A 19 -21.40 -8.17 -3.74
C ARG A 19 -21.07 -6.76 -3.23
N GLY A 20 -20.52 -5.91 -4.10
CA GLY A 20 -20.05 -4.58 -3.71
C GLY A 20 -18.93 -4.62 -2.66
N LEU A 21 -18.71 -3.48 -2.02
CA LEU A 21 -17.77 -3.32 -0.91
C LEU A 21 -18.56 -3.04 0.37
N SER A 22 -18.05 -3.50 1.51
CA SER A 22 -18.59 -3.09 2.82
C SER A 22 -18.30 -1.61 3.09
N ASP A 23 -19.04 -1.00 4.02
CA ASP A 23 -18.79 0.40 4.42
C ASP A 23 -17.35 0.58 4.96
N GLU A 24 -16.81 -0.41 5.67
CA GLU A 24 -15.43 -0.39 6.15
C GLU A 24 -14.40 -0.46 5.02
N GLU A 25 -14.68 -1.23 3.97
CA GLU A 25 -13.83 -1.30 2.77
C GLU A 25 -13.86 0.03 2.02
N VAL A 26 -15.06 0.59 1.80
CA VAL A 26 -15.23 1.91 1.18
C VAL A 26 -14.47 2.98 1.95
N GLU A 27 -14.57 3.01 3.28
CA GLU A 27 -13.88 4.01 4.09
C GLU A 27 -12.35 3.83 4.06
N LYS A 28 -11.86 2.59 4.00
CA LYS A 28 -10.42 2.33 3.77
C LYS A 28 -9.97 2.91 2.44
N PHE A 29 -10.70 2.69 1.34
CA PHE A 29 -10.35 3.27 0.04
C PHE A 29 -10.31 4.81 0.12
N ARG A 30 -11.36 5.45 0.65
CA ARG A 30 -11.43 6.91 0.83
C ARG A 30 -10.27 7.46 1.66
N PHE A 31 -9.90 6.80 2.75
CA PHE A 31 -8.76 7.20 3.58
C PHE A 31 -7.45 7.19 2.80
N HIS A 32 -7.20 6.12 2.04
CA HIS A 32 -5.98 5.95 1.27
C HIS A 32 -5.93 6.88 0.03
N GLU A 33 -7.07 7.15 -0.60
CA GLU A 33 -7.21 8.18 -1.64
C GLU A 33 -6.90 9.58 -1.09
N ARG A 34 -7.52 9.97 0.03
CA ARG A 34 -7.34 11.29 0.65
C ARG A 34 -5.91 11.55 1.11
N THR A 35 -5.21 10.52 1.59
CA THR A 35 -3.82 10.65 2.05
C THR A 35 -2.79 10.47 0.94
N GLY A 36 -3.19 9.93 -0.22
CA GLY A 36 -2.30 9.57 -1.33
C GLY A 36 -1.37 8.40 -1.01
N ARG A 37 -1.61 7.66 0.09
CA ARG A 37 -0.76 6.53 0.51
C ARG A 37 -1.40 5.22 0.04
N PRO A 38 -0.67 4.32 -0.63
CA PRO A 38 -1.24 3.08 -1.14
C PRO A 38 -1.85 2.21 -0.03
N LEU A 39 -2.99 1.60 -0.31
CA LEU A 39 -3.56 0.51 0.48
C LEU A 39 -2.88 -0.80 0.07
N GLY A 40 -2.41 -1.59 1.03
CA GLY A 40 -1.80 -2.90 0.77
C GLY A 40 -1.00 -3.44 1.95
N THR A 41 -0.41 -4.62 1.77
CA THR A 41 0.46 -5.23 2.79
C THR A 41 1.78 -4.48 2.90
N ASN A 42 2.47 -4.59 4.04
CA ASN A 42 3.80 -3.99 4.21
C ASN A 42 4.80 -4.47 3.16
N SER A 43 4.74 -5.74 2.76
CA SER A 43 5.61 -6.30 1.71
C SER A 43 5.31 -5.71 0.33
N PHE A 44 4.03 -5.50 0.01
CA PHE A 44 3.62 -4.85 -1.23
C PHE A 44 4.10 -3.39 -1.29
N ILE A 45 3.92 -2.63 -0.20
CA ILE A 45 4.35 -1.23 -0.13
C ILE A 45 5.88 -1.14 -0.19
N ALA A 46 6.62 -1.98 0.54
CA ALA A 46 8.09 -2.00 0.48
C ALA A 46 8.61 -2.31 -0.92
N ARG A 47 7.97 -3.24 -1.64
CA ARG A 47 8.30 -3.50 -3.05
C ARG A 47 8.05 -2.27 -3.92
N LEU A 48 6.93 -1.57 -3.74
CA LEU A 48 6.62 -0.33 -4.46
C LEU A 48 7.64 0.77 -4.18
N GLU A 49 8.03 0.97 -2.91
CA GLU A 49 9.05 1.95 -2.53
C GLU A 49 10.39 1.67 -3.23
N ASN A 50 10.80 0.40 -3.29
CA ASN A 50 12.01 -0.03 -4.00
C ASN A 50 11.96 0.25 -5.50
N VAL A 51 10.84 -0.08 -6.16
CA VAL A 51 10.68 0.14 -7.62
C VAL A 51 10.64 1.62 -7.97
N LEU A 52 9.98 2.44 -7.13
CA LEU A 52 9.73 3.85 -7.41
C LEU A 52 10.82 4.78 -6.86
N GLY A 53 11.75 4.26 -6.04
CA GLY A 53 12.79 5.06 -5.38
C GLY A 53 12.23 6.14 -4.46
N ARG A 54 11.01 5.97 -3.93
CA ARG A 54 10.32 6.95 -3.09
C ARG A 54 9.68 6.30 -1.87
N MET A 55 9.66 7.02 -0.75
CA MET A 55 9.00 6.58 0.48
C MET A 55 7.48 6.83 0.37
N LEU A 56 6.69 5.77 0.52
CA LEU A 56 5.23 5.75 0.49
C LEU A 56 4.63 5.52 1.88
N ASN A 57 5.35 4.80 2.74
CA ASN A 57 4.96 4.56 4.12
C ASN A 57 4.93 5.85 4.93
N LYS A 58 4.01 5.90 5.90
CA LYS A 58 3.92 7.01 6.85
C LYS A 58 5.22 7.09 7.64
N GLN A 59 5.89 8.24 7.56
CA GLN A 59 7.09 8.52 8.33
C GLN A 59 6.74 9.10 9.69
N LYS A 60 7.70 9.03 10.62
CA LYS A 60 7.57 9.71 11.92
C LYS A 60 7.32 11.21 11.68
N PRO A 61 6.25 11.79 12.25
CA PRO A 61 6.04 13.24 12.16
C PRO A 61 7.12 13.98 12.94
N GLY A 62 7.39 15.22 12.55
CA GLY A 62 8.38 16.08 13.18
C GLY A 62 9.77 16.03 12.50
N PRO A 63 10.73 16.82 13.02
CA PRO A 63 12.04 16.97 12.41
C PRO A 63 12.79 15.64 12.27
N LYS A 64 13.50 15.47 11.16
CA LYS A 64 14.40 14.33 10.96
C LYS A 64 15.46 14.38 12.05
N VAL A 65 15.52 13.33 12.88
CA VAL A 65 16.55 13.22 13.91
C VAL A 65 17.90 13.11 13.20
N LEU A 66 18.76 14.13 13.34
CA LEU A 66 20.16 14.06 12.91
C LEU A 66 20.84 13.00 13.79
N GLN A 67 21.09 11.82 13.24
CA GLN A 67 21.92 10.85 13.96
C GLN A 67 23.33 11.45 14.07
N LYS A 68 23.73 11.83 15.29
CA LYS A 68 25.14 12.13 15.59
C LYS A 68 25.94 10.86 15.26
N ASN A 69 26.82 10.95 14.27
CA ASN A 69 27.77 9.88 13.94
C ASN A 69 28.45 9.39 15.22
N ARG A 70 28.21 8.13 15.59
CA ARG A 70 28.80 7.47 16.76
C ARG A 70 30.22 6.93 16.47
N ASN A 71 30.98 7.65 15.64
CA ASN A 71 32.39 7.35 15.38
C ASN A 71 33.26 8.33 16.17
N LEU A 72 33.30 8.10 17.48
CA LEU A 72 34.34 8.55 18.39
C LEU A 72 34.61 7.35 19.31
N ARG A 73 35.87 6.89 19.33
CA ARG A 73 36.45 5.71 20.03
C ARG A 73 36.46 4.45 19.15
N ASN A 74 37.60 3.85 18.76
CA ASN A 74 38.99 3.93 19.23
C ASN A 74 39.96 4.01 18.03
#